data_AF-A0A7X8YB44-F1
#
_entry.id   AF-A0A7X8YB44-F1
#
_cell.length_a   1.000
_cell.length_b   1.000
_cell.length_c   1.000
_cell.angle_alpha   90.00
_cell.angle_beta   90.00
_cell.angle_gamma   90.00
#
_symmetry.space_group_name_H-M   'P 1'
#
loop_
_entity.id
_entity.type
_entity.pdbx_description
1 polymer ?
#
loop_
_entity_poly.entity_id
_entity_poly.type
_entity_poly.pdbx_seq_one_letter_code
_entity_poly.pdbx_strand_id
1 'polypeptide(L)'
;MTHDDPFTLDLFGNTAPSSGFDLCSFPLQATFGADDESFHLAKAWGLAGPIEGWTKVDFYDTKRDPIDEAAFRQTVEEWAEHQRQLALLDRRSVAATVPTPWGASQYAVVYADGVIRHSTASHGGFLLSAERNASIPVFIRSPEGAYEEDCAWAVVANAFPDLFINYEKRHADETLRQFYPDAWEALCGEILEPGQSRAKDRRRFEAENAGRWVVVSAILSSRQPGFVECVARLGARGDEARRYLVAEQRYEIGLFGFVIDEVRDTLYTGPSSFIGWGERQILTD
;
A
#
# COMPACT_ATOMS: atom_id res chain seq x y z
N MET A 1 -2.47 1.39 11.33
CA MET A 1 -3.75 1.45 10.60
C MET A 1 -3.41 1.61 9.14
N THR A 2 -3.53 0.51 8.40
CA THR A 2 -3.50 0.52 6.95
C THR A 2 -4.69 1.36 6.50
N HIS A 3 -4.42 2.48 5.84
CA HIS A 3 -5.44 3.09 5.00
C HIS A 3 -5.57 2.13 3.82
N ASP A 4 -6.53 1.22 3.92
CA ASP A 4 -6.99 0.41 2.80
C ASP A 4 -7.69 1.37 1.84
N ASP A 5 -6.91 1.91 0.91
CA ASP A 5 -7.38 2.68 -0.23
C ASP A 5 -8.50 1.88 -0.93
N PRO A 6 -9.71 2.45 -1.12
CA PRO A 6 -10.85 1.74 -1.69
C PRO A 6 -10.65 1.25 -3.14
N PHE A 7 -9.55 1.61 -3.79
CA PHE A 7 -9.26 1.27 -5.18
C PHE A 7 -8.14 0.25 -5.40
N THR A 8 -7.66 -0.44 -4.36
CA THR A 8 -6.80 -1.60 -4.60
C THR A 8 -7.66 -2.70 -5.24
N LEU A 9 -7.82 -2.66 -6.58
CA LEU A 9 -7.86 -3.91 -7.32
C LEU A 9 -6.70 -4.70 -6.78
N ASP A 10 -6.97 -5.91 -6.36
CA ASP A 10 -5.96 -6.93 -6.31
C ASP A 10 -5.46 -7.07 -7.75
N LEU A 11 -4.48 -6.22 -8.13
CA LEU A 11 -3.88 -6.12 -9.46
C LEU A 11 -3.38 -7.50 -9.93
N PHE A 12 -3.22 -8.43 -8.97
CA PHE A 12 -2.50 -9.66 -9.11
C PHE A 12 -3.15 -10.89 -8.44
N GLY A 13 -4.34 -10.80 -7.85
CA GLY A 13 -5.14 -11.94 -7.41
C GLY A 13 -4.56 -12.79 -6.27
N ASN A 14 -4.16 -12.17 -5.15
CA ASN A 14 -3.83 -12.89 -3.91
C ASN A 14 -5.09 -13.25 -3.10
N THR A 15 -5.77 -14.33 -3.50
CA THR A 15 -6.51 -15.18 -2.55
C THR A 15 -6.01 -16.63 -2.63
N ALA A 16 -5.77 -17.21 -1.46
CA ALA A 16 -5.20 -18.54 -1.24
C ALA A 16 -5.93 -19.67 -2.00
N PRO A 17 -5.24 -20.79 -2.32
CA PRO A 17 -5.68 -21.76 -3.30
C PRO A 17 -6.70 -22.74 -2.69
N SER A 18 -7.90 -22.77 -3.25
CA SER A 18 -8.70 -23.99 -3.21
C SER A 18 -9.45 -24.15 -4.54
N SER A 19 -9.12 -25.24 -5.23
CA SER A 19 -9.62 -25.68 -6.54
C SER A 19 -9.11 -24.90 -7.75
N GLY A 20 -8.69 -25.64 -8.77
CA GLY A 20 -8.04 -25.10 -9.97
C GLY A 20 -8.96 -24.13 -10.71
N PHE A 21 -8.45 -22.94 -10.98
CA PHE A 21 -9.19 -21.89 -11.67
C PHE A 21 -8.32 -21.15 -12.69
N ASP A 22 -9.01 -20.75 -13.75
CA ASP A 22 -8.52 -19.97 -14.89
C ASP A 22 -8.39 -18.50 -14.49
N LEU A 23 -7.16 -17.97 -14.55
CA LEU A 23 -6.76 -16.61 -14.15
C LEU A 23 -7.27 -15.52 -15.11
N CYS A 24 -8.09 -15.88 -16.10
CA CYS A 24 -8.79 -14.93 -16.98
C CYS A 24 -10.15 -14.49 -16.43
N SER A 25 -10.65 -15.12 -15.37
CA SER A 25 -11.84 -14.60 -14.69
C SER A 25 -11.39 -13.51 -13.73
N PHE A 26 -12.05 -12.35 -13.77
CA PHE A 26 -11.91 -11.26 -12.79
C PHE A 26 -13.26 -11.11 -12.06
N PRO A 27 -13.32 -10.50 -10.86
CA PRO A 27 -14.57 -10.43 -10.13
C PRO A 27 -15.60 -9.66 -10.97
N LEU A 28 -16.78 -10.25 -11.15
CA LEU A 28 -17.89 -9.50 -11.70
C LEU A 28 -18.32 -8.46 -10.65
N GLN A 29 -18.35 -7.20 -11.05
CA GLN A 29 -18.96 -6.15 -10.24
C GLN A 29 -20.43 -6.01 -10.61
N ALA A 30 -21.35 -6.17 -9.64
CA ALA A 30 -22.77 -5.92 -9.85
C ALA A 30 -23.33 -4.98 -8.79
N THR A 31 -24.43 -4.34 -9.16
CA THR A 31 -25.14 -3.37 -8.33
C THR A 31 -26.31 -4.02 -7.62
N PHE A 32 -26.47 -3.71 -6.34
CA PHE A 32 -27.74 -3.89 -5.63
C PHE A 32 -28.33 -2.52 -5.37
N GLY A 33 -29.60 -2.32 -5.75
CA GLY A 33 -30.37 -1.18 -5.26
C GLY A 33 -30.51 -1.30 -3.76
N ALA A 34 -29.95 -0.35 -3.01
CA ALA A 34 -30.18 -0.25 -1.58
C ALA A 34 -31.50 0.46 -1.29
N ASP A 35 -31.85 1.46 -2.11
CA ASP A 35 -33.10 2.25 -2.24
C ASP A 35 -33.06 3.04 -3.59
N ASP A 36 -34.10 3.80 -3.97
CA ASP A 36 -34.33 4.40 -5.31
C ASP A 36 -33.21 5.34 -5.86
N GLU A 37 -32.21 5.74 -5.07
CA GLU A 37 -31.21 6.75 -5.47
C GLU A 37 -29.74 6.39 -5.18
N SER A 38 -29.44 5.21 -4.61
CA SER A 38 -28.06 4.84 -4.25
C SER A 38 -27.68 3.44 -4.71
N PHE A 39 -26.51 3.33 -5.36
CA PHE A 39 -25.94 2.08 -5.81
C PHE A 39 -24.74 1.69 -4.94
N HIS A 40 -24.49 0.38 -4.82
CA HIS A 40 -23.26 -0.15 -4.26
C HIS A 40 -22.54 -0.99 -5.30
N LEU A 41 -21.22 -0.89 -5.34
CA LEU A 41 -20.38 -1.83 -6.05
C LEU A 41 -20.28 -3.10 -5.20
N ALA A 42 -20.48 -4.27 -5.79
CA ALA A 42 -20.28 -5.52 -5.10
C ALA A 42 -19.46 -6.46 -5.98
N LYS A 43 -18.46 -7.16 -5.43
CA LYS A 43 -17.57 -8.05 -6.19
C LYS A 43 -18.02 -9.50 -6.03
N ALA A 44 -18.13 -10.26 -7.12
CA ALA A 44 -18.43 -11.69 -7.08
C ALA A 44 -17.46 -12.49 -7.93
N TRP A 45 -17.25 -13.74 -7.56
CA TRP A 45 -16.35 -14.66 -8.24
C TRP A 45 -17.05 -15.98 -8.51
N GLY A 46 -16.88 -16.54 -9.71
CA GLY A 46 -17.40 -17.86 -10.06
C GLY A 46 -18.93 -17.96 -10.09
N LEU A 47 -19.62 -16.86 -10.45
CA LEU A 47 -21.07 -16.85 -10.55
C LEU A 47 -21.55 -17.84 -11.61
N ALA A 48 -22.41 -18.77 -11.19
CA ALA A 48 -23.04 -19.74 -12.07
C ALA A 48 -24.46 -19.29 -12.45
N GLY A 49 -24.90 -19.65 -13.64
CA GLY A 49 -26.25 -19.34 -14.11
C GLY A 49 -26.41 -17.93 -14.70
N PRO A 50 -27.62 -17.59 -15.16
CA PRO A 50 -27.91 -16.33 -15.82
C PRO A 50 -28.00 -15.16 -14.82
N ILE A 51 -27.69 -13.94 -15.27
CA ILE A 51 -27.57 -12.73 -14.44
C ILE A 51 -28.83 -12.42 -13.63
N GLU A 52 -30.01 -12.77 -14.16
CA GLU A 52 -31.31 -12.57 -13.53
C GLU A 52 -31.51 -13.43 -12.28
N GLY A 53 -30.69 -14.47 -12.09
CA GLY A 53 -30.73 -15.36 -10.92
C GLY A 53 -29.77 -14.95 -9.80
N TRP A 54 -28.92 -13.94 -10.01
CA TRP A 54 -27.94 -13.53 -9.02
C TRP A 54 -28.54 -12.59 -7.97
N THR A 55 -28.11 -12.75 -6.73
CA THR A 55 -28.63 -12.05 -5.56
C THR A 55 -27.50 -11.50 -4.70
N LYS A 56 -27.83 -10.67 -3.71
CA LYS A 56 -26.82 -10.00 -2.85
C LYS A 56 -25.88 -10.96 -2.11
N VAL A 57 -26.32 -12.19 -1.85
CA VAL A 57 -25.52 -13.18 -1.13
C VAL A 57 -24.43 -13.79 -2.01
N ASP A 58 -24.53 -13.64 -3.33
CA ASP A 58 -23.57 -14.16 -4.31
C ASP A 58 -22.36 -13.21 -4.49
N PHE A 59 -22.40 -12.03 -3.84
CA PHE A 59 -21.36 -11.01 -3.93
C PHE A 59 -20.67 -10.80 -2.58
N TYR A 60 -19.34 -10.77 -2.63
CA TYR A 60 -18.43 -10.47 -1.56
C TYR A 60 -18.12 -8.98 -1.56
N ASP A 61 -18.97 -8.17 -0.92
CA ASP A 61 -18.55 -6.84 -0.49
C ASP A 61 -19.00 -6.55 0.94
N THR A 62 -18.07 -6.04 1.73
CA THR A 62 -18.27 -5.62 3.12
C THR A 62 -18.43 -4.09 3.24
N LYS A 63 -18.12 -3.34 2.18
CA LYS A 63 -18.29 -1.88 2.13
C LYS A 63 -19.65 -1.52 1.55
N ARG A 64 -20.33 -0.59 2.22
CA ARG A 64 -21.67 -0.09 1.88
C ARG A 64 -21.62 1.39 1.54
N ASP A 65 -20.49 1.87 1.04
CA ASP A 65 -20.39 3.28 0.68
C ASP A 65 -21.28 3.51 -0.55
N PRO A 66 -22.28 4.40 -0.46
CA PRO A 66 -23.14 4.70 -1.59
C PRO A 66 -22.32 5.46 -2.64
N ILE A 67 -22.40 5.01 -3.89
CA ILE A 67 -21.89 5.75 -5.05
C ILE A 67 -23.06 6.36 -5.81
N ASP A 68 -22.84 7.56 -6.37
CA ASP A 68 -23.80 8.17 -7.27
C ASP A 68 -23.71 7.54 -8.69
N GLU A 69 -24.68 7.87 -9.55
CA GLU A 69 -24.75 7.32 -10.91
C GLU A 69 -23.52 7.70 -11.76
N ALA A 70 -22.93 8.88 -11.54
CA ALA A 70 -21.80 9.35 -12.32
C ALA A 70 -20.53 8.55 -11.98
N ALA A 71 -20.24 8.37 -10.69
CA ALA A 71 -19.14 7.54 -10.21
C ALA A 71 -19.31 6.07 -10.64
N PHE A 72 -20.55 5.58 -10.66
CA PHE A 72 -20.86 4.26 -11.19
C PHE A 72 -20.49 4.13 -12.68
N ARG A 73 -20.99 5.04 -13.53
CA ARG A 73 -20.69 5.00 -14.97
C ARG A 73 -19.20 5.08 -15.25
N GLN A 74 -18.48 5.93 -14.54
CA GLN A 74 -17.02 6.03 -14.66
C GLN A 74 -16.33 4.70 -14.31
N THR A 75 -16.76 4.04 -13.24
CA THR A 75 -16.22 2.73 -12.82
C THR A 75 -16.48 1.67 -13.89
N VAL A 76 -17.69 1.62 -14.44
CA VAL A 76 -18.06 0.66 -15.50
C VAL A 76 -17.27 0.93 -16.79
N GLU A 77 -17.12 2.20 -17.17
CA GLU A 77 -16.33 2.59 -18.35
C GLU A 77 -14.85 2.23 -18.19
N GLU A 78 -14.27 2.50 -17.02
CA GLU A 78 -12.89 2.11 -16.70
C GLU A 78 -12.72 0.59 -16.73
N TRP A 79 -13.69 -0.17 -16.21
CA TRP A 79 -13.67 -1.63 -16.25
C TRP A 79 -13.82 -2.18 -17.67
N ALA A 80 -14.72 -1.61 -18.47
CA ALA A 80 -14.90 -2.00 -19.86
C ALA A 80 -13.61 -1.74 -20.66
N GLU A 81 -12.95 -0.60 -20.43
CA GLU A 81 -11.66 -0.30 -21.03
C GLU A 81 -10.56 -1.26 -20.55
N HIS A 82 -10.51 -1.56 -19.26
CA HIS A 82 -9.61 -2.56 -18.69
C HIS A 82 -9.75 -3.92 -19.40
N GLN A 83 -10.98 -4.41 -19.57
CA GLN A 83 -11.24 -5.68 -20.26
C GLN A 83 -10.85 -5.64 -21.74
N ARG A 84 -11.13 -4.53 -22.44
CA ARG A 84 -10.69 -4.33 -23.83
C ARG A 84 -9.17 -4.38 -23.96
N GLN A 85 -8.45 -3.74 -23.06
CA GLN A 85 -6.99 -3.69 -23.09
C GLN A 85 -6.37 -5.04 -22.73
N LEU A 86 -6.90 -5.74 -21.73
CA LEU A 86 -6.45 -7.09 -21.39
C LEU A 86 -6.61 -8.06 -22.57
N ALA A 87 -7.73 -7.98 -23.31
CA ALA A 87 -7.96 -8.83 -24.48
C ALA A 87 -6.95 -8.60 -25.62
N LEU A 88 -6.25 -7.47 -25.63
CA LEU A 88 -5.19 -7.15 -26.60
C LEU A 88 -3.81 -7.64 -26.16
N LEU A 89 -3.65 -8.05 -24.90
CA LEU A 89 -2.38 -8.54 -24.36
C LEU A 89 -2.32 -10.06 -24.42
N ASP A 90 -1.22 -10.60 -24.93
CA ASP A 90 -0.96 -12.05 -25.01
C ASP A 90 -0.39 -12.60 -23.68
N ARG A 91 -1.09 -12.31 -22.56
CA ARG A 91 -0.69 -12.81 -21.24
C ARG A 91 -1.08 -14.27 -21.09
N ARG A 92 -0.12 -15.12 -20.73
CA ARG A 92 -0.33 -16.57 -20.65
C ARG A 92 -0.04 -17.10 -19.26
N SER A 93 -1.07 -17.64 -18.63
CA SER A 93 -0.97 -18.34 -17.36
C SER A 93 -0.33 -19.72 -17.56
N VAL A 94 0.66 -20.03 -16.73
CA VAL A 94 1.38 -21.30 -16.75
C VAL A 94 1.49 -21.85 -15.32
N ALA A 95 1.35 -23.17 -15.19
CA ALA A 95 1.75 -23.85 -13.97
C ALA A 95 3.27 -23.73 -13.84
N ALA A 96 3.76 -23.28 -12.69
CA ALA A 96 5.18 -23.11 -12.44
C ALA A 96 5.47 -23.52 -11.00
N THR A 97 6.44 -24.42 -10.82
CA THR A 97 6.96 -24.87 -9.52
C THR A 97 8.46 -24.55 -9.39
N VAL A 98 8.90 -23.49 -10.07
CA VAL A 98 10.29 -23.05 -10.05
C VAL A 98 10.61 -22.30 -8.76
N PRO A 99 11.85 -22.38 -8.25
CA PRO A 99 12.28 -21.57 -7.11
C PRO A 99 12.32 -20.09 -7.52
N THR A 100 11.80 -19.23 -6.65
CA THR A 100 11.88 -17.77 -6.76
C THR A 100 12.43 -17.19 -5.44
N PRO A 101 12.83 -15.91 -5.41
CA PRO A 101 13.24 -15.25 -4.16
C PRO A 101 12.16 -15.23 -3.07
N TRP A 102 10.88 -15.36 -3.44
CA TRP A 102 9.73 -15.38 -2.53
C TRP A 102 9.26 -16.80 -2.15
N GLY A 103 9.99 -17.82 -2.59
CA GLY A 103 9.66 -19.23 -2.39
C GLY A 103 9.32 -19.94 -3.70
N ALA A 104 8.82 -21.17 -3.60
CA ALA A 104 8.40 -21.92 -4.77
C ALA A 104 7.19 -21.24 -5.45
N SER A 105 7.31 -21.00 -6.75
CA SER A 105 6.18 -20.56 -7.56
C SER A 105 5.03 -21.57 -7.44
N GLN A 106 3.80 -21.08 -7.36
CA GLN A 106 2.58 -21.89 -7.44
C GLN A 106 1.95 -21.77 -8.83
N TYR A 107 2.02 -20.57 -9.41
CA TYR A 107 1.69 -20.30 -10.80
C TYR A 107 2.49 -19.10 -11.30
N ALA A 108 2.54 -18.92 -12.61
CA ALA A 108 3.16 -17.76 -13.23
C ALA A 108 2.33 -17.25 -14.40
N VAL A 109 2.49 -15.97 -14.72
CA VAL A 109 1.89 -15.31 -15.89
C VAL A 109 3.03 -14.76 -16.73
N VAL A 110 3.13 -15.25 -17.97
CA VAL A 110 4.11 -14.77 -18.95
C VAL A 110 3.52 -13.51 -19.60
N TYR A 111 4.18 -12.37 -19.42
CA TYR A 111 3.80 -11.09 -20.03
C TYR A 111 4.46 -10.92 -21.39
N ALA A 112 5.72 -11.34 -21.50
CA ALA A 112 6.48 -11.39 -22.74
C ALA A 112 7.67 -12.34 -22.58
N ASP A 113 8.41 -12.55 -23.66
CA ASP A 113 9.71 -13.24 -23.57
C ASP A 113 10.66 -12.49 -22.62
N GLY A 114 11.11 -13.22 -21.59
CA GLY A 114 11.94 -12.69 -20.50
C GLY A 114 11.22 -11.80 -19.48
N VAL A 115 9.88 -11.73 -19.46
CA VAL A 115 9.11 -10.97 -18.46
C VAL A 115 8.02 -11.87 -17.88
N ILE A 116 8.24 -12.43 -16.69
CA ILE A 116 7.35 -13.42 -16.08
C ILE A 116 6.99 -12.99 -14.66
N ARG A 117 5.69 -12.93 -14.36
CA ARG A 117 5.20 -12.72 -12.99
C ARG A 117 4.99 -14.06 -12.31
N HIS A 118 5.59 -14.24 -11.15
CA HIS A 118 5.42 -15.41 -10.30
C HIS A 118 4.53 -15.06 -9.10
N SER A 119 3.68 -16.00 -8.72
CA SER A 119 2.94 -15.96 -7.46
C SER A 119 3.35 -17.17 -6.62
N THR A 120 3.57 -16.93 -5.33
CA THR A 120 3.97 -17.92 -4.33
C THR A 120 2.98 -17.91 -3.16
N ALA A 121 3.17 -18.80 -2.19
CA ALA A 121 2.26 -18.91 -1.05
C ALA A 121 2.22 -17.67 -0.14
N SER A 122 3.22 -16.78 -0.21
CA SER A 122 3.31 -15.59 0.66
C SER A 122 3.31 -14.28 -0.10
N HIS A 123 4.02 -14.21 -1.22
CA HIS A 123 4.24 -13.01 -2.03
C HIS A 123 4.37 -13.41 -3.51
N GLY A 124 4.86 -12.49 -4.32
CA GLY A 124 5.19 -12.72 -5.71
C GLY A 124 5.96 -11.55 -6.28
N GLY A 125 6.07 -11.56 -7.60
CA GLY A 125 6.70 -10.48 -8.32
C GLY A 125 7.16 -10.90 -9.71
N PHE A 126 7.82 -9.99 -10.40
CA PHE A 126 8.37 -10.21 -11.71
C PHE A 126 9.80 -10.73 -11.63
N LEU A 127 10.09 -11.78 -12.39
CA LEU A 127 11.42 -12.22 -12.73
C LEU A 127 11.69 -11.88 -14.19
N LEU A 128 12.80 -11.17 -14.43
CA LEU A 128 13.23 -10.79 -15.76
C LEU A 128 14.38 -11.67 -16.24
N SER A 129 14.45 -11.92 -17.55
CA SER A 129 15.68 -12.45 -18.15
C SER A 129 16.83 -11.45 -17.99
N ALA A 130 18.07 -11.92 -18.11
CA ALA A 130 19.24 -11.05 -18.04
C ALA A 130 19.18 -9.93 -19.10
N GLU A 131 18.69 -10.22 -20.33
CA GLU A 131 18.57 -9.20 -21.37
C GLU A 131 17.51 -8.14 -21.03
N ARG A 132 16.33 -8.57 -20.54
CA ARG A 132 15.26 -7.65 -20.13
C ARG A 132 15.66 -6.83 -18.92
N ASN A 133 16.32 -7.44 -17.95
CA ASN A 133 16.81 -6.70 -16.79
C ASN A 133 17.88 -5.68 -17.20
N ALA A 134 18.72 -5.99 -18.18
CA ALA A 134 19.75 -5.08 -18.67
C ALA A 134 19.20 -3.82 -19.35
N SER A 135 17.98 -3.84 -19.90
CA SER A 135 17.35 -2.65 -20.47
C SER A 135 16.79 -1.68 -19.42
N ILE A 136 16.68 -2.09 -18.16
CA ILE A 136 16.25 -1.21 -17.06
C ILE A 136 17.42 -0.29 -16.64
N PRO A 137 17.20 1.03 -16.44
CA PRO A 137 18.23 1.94 -16.00
C PRO A 137 18.94 1.50 -14.72
N VAL A 138 20.27 1.60 -14.71
CA VAL A 138 21.13 1.05 -13.65
C VAL A 138 20.72 1.51 -12.23
N PHE A 139 20.25 2.76 -12.09
CA PHE A 139 19.92 3.35 -10.78
C PHE A 139 18.65 2.78 -10.13
N ILE A 140 17.76 2.15 -10.90
CA ILE A 140 16.49 1.58 -10.40
C ILE A 140 16.39 0.06 -10.65
N ARG A 141 17.37 -0.51 -11.36
CA ARG A 141 17.43 -1.91 -11.71
C ARG A 141 17.74 -2.79 -10.50
N SER A 142 16.93 -3.84 -10.31
CA SER A 142 17.21 -4.91 -9.36
C SER A 142 18.39 -5.77 -9.84
N PRO A 143 19.46 -5.97 -9.03
CA PRO A 143 20.62 -6.77 -9.41
C PRO A 143 20.26 -8.21 -9.81
N GLU A 144 19.31 -8.81 -9.10
CA GLU A 144 18.88 -10.21 -9.29
C GLU A 144 17.80 -10.35 -10.38
N GLY A 145 17.36 -9.25 -11.00
CA GLY A 145 16.24 -9.26 -11.94
C GLY A 145 14.90 -9.62 -11.31
N ALA A 146 14.80 -9.56 -9.99
CA ALA A 146 13.60 -9.83 -9.21
C ALA A 146 12.96 -8.54 -8.70
N TYR A 147 11.67 -8.38 -8.96
CA TYR A 147 10.87 -7.18 -8.67
C TYR A 147 9.59 -7.59 -7.94
N GLU A 148 9.57 -7.37 -6.62
CA GLU A 148 8.49 -7.72 -5.70
C GLU A 148 7.16 -7.00 -6.01
N GLU A 149 6.04 -7.68 -5.75
CA GLU A 149 4.69 -7.30 -6.21
C GLU A 149 4.03 -6.10 -5.49
N ASP A 150 4.45 -5.74 -4.28
CA ASP A 150 3.91 -4.59 -3.55
C ASP A 150 4.54 -3.27 -3.99
N CYS A 151 5.80 -3.29 -4.45
CA CYS A 151 6.53 -2.07 -4.78
C CYS A 151 7.35 -2.13 -6.08
N ALA A 152 8.26 -3.09 -6.20
CA ALA A 152 9.26 -3.07 -7.26
C ALA A 152 8.71 -3.44 -8.64
N TRP A 153 7.56 -4.12 -8.73
CA TRP A 153 6.85 -4.38 -9.99
C TRP A 153 6.61 -3.12 -10.83
N ALA A 154 6.46 -1.97 -10.15
CA ALA A 154 6.24 -0.68 -10.77
C ALA A 154 7.41 -0.26 -11.68
N VAL A 155 8.62 -0.70 -11.37
CA VAL A 155 9.81 -0.54 -12.22
C VAL A 155 9.63 -1.29 -13.54
N VAL A 156 9.10 -2.51 -13.49
CA VAL A 156 8.85 -3.34 -14.68
C VAL A 156 7.75 -2.73 -15.54
N ALA A 157 6.66 -2.25 -14.92
CA ALA A 157 5.57 -1.60 -15.62
C ALA A 157 5.98 -0.29 -16.29
N ASN A 158 6.87 0.49 -15.66
CA ASN A 158 7.42 1.69 -16.25
C ASN A 158 8.42 1.40 -17.39
N ALA A 159 9.24 0.36 -17.24
CA ALA A 159 10.24 -0.02 -18.24
C ALA A 159 9.64 -0.68 -19.50
N PHE A 160 8.51 -1.38 -19.35
CA PHE A 160 7.85 -2.11 -20.44
C PHE A 160 6.37 -1.77 -20.54
N PRO A 161 6.00 -0.50 -20.80
CA PRO A 161 4.62 -0.04 -20.70
C PRO A 161 3.67 -0.79 -21.64
N ASP A 162 4.14 -1.28 -22.79
CA ASP A 162 3.29 -2.00 -23.76
C ASP A 162 2.77 -3.35 -23.23
N LEU A 163 3.36 -3.88 -22.15
CA LEU A 163 2.92 -5.12 -21.51
C LEU A 163 1.79 -4.90 -20.48
N PHE A 164 1.46 -3.63 -20.20
CA PHE A 164 0.55 -3.23 -19.15
C PHE A 164 -0.61 -2.41 -19.69
N ILE A 165 -1.76 -2.56 -19.04
CA ILE A 165 -2.95 -1.76 -19.34
C ILE A 165 -2.84 -0.37 -18.67
N ASN A 166 -3.70 0.57 -19.07
CA ASN A 166 -3.65 1.93 -18.55
C ASN A 166 -3.87 2.01 -17.04
N TYR A 167 -4.76 1.17 -16.51
CA TYR A 167 -5.00 1.09 -15.07
C TYR A 167 -3.72 0.72 -14.31
N GLU A 168 -3.03 -0.34 -14.73
CA GLU A 168 -1.76 -0.79 -14.14
C GLU A 168 -0.66 0.27 -14.28
N LYS A 169 -0.60 0.98 -15.42
CA LYS A 169 0.37 2.07 -15.63
C LYS A 169 0.19 3.20 -14.62
N ARG A 170 -1.05 3.60 -14.34
CA ARG A 170 -1.34 4.63 -13.31
C ARG A 170 -0.90 4.18 -11.92
N HIS A 171 -1.20 2.93 -11.56
CA HIS A 171 -0.82 2.37 -10.27
C HIS A 171 0.70 2.21 -10.14
N ALA A 172 1.38 1.80 -11.21
CA ALA A 172 2.83 1.73 -11.25
C ALA A 172 3.47 3.12 -11.07
N ASP A 173 2.94 4.14 -11.74
CA ASP A 173 3.41 5.52 -11.58
C ASP A 173 3.26 6.00 -10.13
N GLU A 174 2.08 5.81 -9.54
CA GLU A 174 1.83 6.15 -8.13
C GLU A 174 2.75 5.37 -7.18
N THR A 175 2.92 4.07 -7.41
CA THR A 175 3.81 3.21 -6.62
C THR A 175 5.26 3.69 -6.70
N LEU A 176 5.76 4.05 -7.88
CA LEU A 176 7.09 4.63 -8.04
C LEU A 176 7.24 5.94 -7.26
N ARG A 177 6.26 6.85 -7.32
CA ARG A 177 6.29 8.10 -6.54
C ARG A 177 6.34 7.83 -5.03
N GLN A 178 5.59 6.84 -4.54
CA GLN A 178 5.50 6.57 -3.10
C GLN A 178 6.72 5.81 -2.56
N PHE A 179 7.24 4.82 -3.29
CA PHE A 179 8.30 3.92 -2.82
C PHE A 179 9.70 4.27 -3.34
N TYR A 180 9.79 4.82 -4.55
CA TYR A 180 11.06 5.15 -5.22
C TYR A 180 11.08 6.60 -5.75
N PRO A 181 10.77 7.61 -4.91
CA PRO A 181 10.55 8.96 -5.39
C PRO A 181 11.75 9.55 -6.13
N ASP A 182 12.98 9.35 -5.64
CA ASP A 182 14.18 9.89 -6.29
C ASP A 182 14.39 9.26 -7.68
N ALA A 183 14.03 7.98 -7.82
CA ALA A 183 14.12 7.27 -9.09
C ALA A 183 13.00 7.70 -10.04
N TRP A 184 11.79 7.95 -9.54
CA TRP A 184 10.69 8.54 -10.30
C TRP A 184 11.08 9.92 -10.85
N GLU A 185 11.65 10.79 -10.02
CA GLU A 185 12.13 12.12 -10.44
C GLU A 185 13.22 12.01 -11.51
N ALA A 186 14.13 11.06 -11.38
CA ALA A 186 15.17 10.81 -12.38
C ALA A 186 14.61 10.27 -13.71
N LEU A 187 13.55 9.46 -13.66
CA LEU A 187 12.87 8.92 -14.85
C LEU A 187 12.04 9.99 -15.58
N CYS A 188 11.27 10.78 -14.83
CA CYS A 188 10.33 11.76 -15.35
C CYS A 188 10.97 13.13 -15.64
N GLY A 189 12.10 13.44 -14.99
CA GLY A 189 12.73 14.77 -15.08
C GLY A 189 11.97 15.86 -14.33
N GLU A 190 11.07 15.48 -13.42
CA GLU A 190 10.25 16.37 -12.60
C GLU A 190 10.58 16.21 -11.13
N ILE A 191 10.30 17.25 -10.32
CA ILE A 191 10.46 17.20 -8.86
C ILE A 191 9.08 17.09 -8.22
N LEU A 192 8.92 16.09 -7.36
CA LEU A 192 7.74 15.87 -6.56
C LEU A 192 7.61 16.96 -5.48
N GLU A 193 6.48 17.64 -5.52
CA GLU A 193 6.06 18.67 -4.57
C GLU A 193 5.63 18.05 -3.23
N PRO A 194 5.57 18.85 -2.13
CA PRO A 194 5.02 18.39 -0.86
C PRO A 194 3.62 17.77 -1.05
N GLY A 195 3.40 16.60 -0.44
CA GLY A 195 2.14 15.85 -0.55
C GLY A 195 2.09 14.84 -1.69
N GLN A 196 3.02 14.89 -2.65
CA GLN A 196 3.03 13.97 -3.80
C GLN A 196 3.79 12.65 -3.54
N SER A 197 4.56 12.56 -2.45
CA SER A 197 5.24 11.33 -2.03
C SER A 197 5.36 11.28 -0.52
N ARG A 198 4.70 10.29 0.08
CA ARG A 198 4.74 10.03 1.52
C ARG A 198 6.16 9.78 2.01
N ALA A 199 7.03 9.19 1.18
CA ALA A 199 8.43 8.97 1.51
C ALA A 199 9.22 10.29 1.56
N LYS A 200 9.09 11.17 0.56
CA LYS A 200 9.76 12.49 0.58
C LYS A 200 9.22 13.40 1.68
N ASP A 201 7.91 13.40 1.89
CA ASP A 201 7.28 14.17 2.96
C ASP A 201 7.76 13.70 4.33
N ARG A 202 7.93 12.38 4.51
CA ARG A 202 8.53 11.83 5.73
C ARG A 202 9.98 12.29 5.91
N ARG A 203 10.80 12.24 4.85
CA ARG A 203 12.21 12.72 4.91
C ARG A 203 12.27 14.21 5.26
N ARG A 204 11.37 15.02 4.68
CA ARG A 204 11.23 16.45 5.00
C ARG A 204 10.88 16.65 6.47
N PHE A 205 9.86 15.95 6.96
CA PHE A 205 9.46 15.99 8.36
C PHE A 205 10.61 15.58 9.30
N GLU A 206 11.32 14.49 8.99
CA GLU A 206 12.46 14.03 9.77
C GLU A 206 13.59 15.07 9.79
N ALA A 207 13.91 15.69 8.64
CA ALA A 207 14.95 16.73 8.55
C ALA A 207 14.57 18.01 9.31
N GLU A 208 13.35 18.50 9.16
CA GLU A 208 12.84 19.70 9.85
C GLU A 208 12.76 19.50 11.37
N ASN A 209 12.59 18.27 11.83
CA ASN A 209 12.41 17.93 13.24
C ASN A 209 13.59 17.15 13.85
N ALA A 210 14.73 17.07 13.16
CA ALA A 210 15.91 16.32 13.61
C ALA A 210 16.41 16.78 15.00
N GLY A 211 16.29 18.08 15.28
CA GLY A 211 16.66 18.68 16.58
C GLY A 211 15.49 18.85 17.55
N ARG A 212 14.32 18.25 17.30
CA ARG A 212 13.11 18.44 18.09
C ARG A 212 12.65 17.13 18.73
N TRP A 213 11.92 17.23 19.83
CA TRP A 213 11.34 16.07 20.50
C TRP A 213 10.10 15.59 19.75
N VAL A 214 10.20 14.43 19.11
CA VAL A 214 9.09 13.81 18.37
C VAL A 214 8.54 12.65 19.18
N VAL A 215 7.22 12.61 19.37
CA VAL A 215 6.53 11.57 20.12
C VAL A 215 6.62 10.24 19.38
N VAL A 216 7.07 9.21 20.10
CA VAL A 216 7.20 7.84 19.60
C VAL A 216 6.22 6.87 20.29
N SER A 217 5.68 7.27 21.44
CA SER A 217 4.65 6.53 22.16
C SER A 217 3.81 7.48 22.98
N ALA A 218 2.50 7.23 23.09
CA ALA A 218 1.58 8.07 23.83
C ALA A 218 0.51 7.22 24.50
N ILE A 219 0.08 7.64 25.69
CA ILE A 219 -1.01 7.02 26.43
C ILE A 219 -1.80 8.10 27.16
N LEU A 220 -3.12 7.93 27.30
CA LEU A 220 -3.90 8.76 28.21
C LEU A 220 -3.35 8.60 29.63
N SER A 221 -3.05 9.72 30.30
CA SER A 221 -2.46 9.67 31.63
C SER A 221 -3.53 9.31 32.66
N SER A 222 -3.40 8.14 33.28
CA SER A 222 -4.17 7.76 34.47
C SER A 222 -3.71 8.49 35.73
N ARG A 223 -2.57 9.20 35.68
CA ARG A 223 -1.97 9.95 36.80
C ARG A 223 -2.34 11.44 36.76
N GLN A 224 -2.55 11.99 35.58
CA GLN A 224 -2.90 13.39 35.34
C GLN A 224 -4.10 13.47 34.38
N PRO A 225 -5.34 13.45 34.90
CA PRO A 225 -6.54 13.51 34.07
C PRO A 225 -6.55 14.73 33.14
N GLY A 226 -6.98 14.54 31.89
CA GLY A 226 -6.99 15.58 30.85
C GLY A 226 -5.66 15.75 30.08
N PHE A 227 -4.68 14.87 30.33
CA PHE A 227 -3.40 14.86 29.64
C PHE A 227 -3.09 13.51 28.99
N VAL A 228 -2.34 13.58 27.89
CA VAL A 228 -1.66 12.46 27.24
C VAL A 228 -0.21 12.45 27.70
N GLU A 229 0.21 11.35 28.33
CA GLU A 229 1.63 11.11 28.63
C GLU A 229 2.31 10.63 27.34
N CYS A 230 3.22 11.45 26.84
CA CYS A 230 3.96 11.21 25.60
C CYS A 230 5.41 10.86 25.92
N VAL A 231 5.92 9.76 25.39
CA VAL A 231 7.36 9.48 25.28
C VAL A 231 7.83 10.05 23.96
N ALA A 232 8.77 11.00 24.02
CA ALA A 232 9.37 11.63 22.85
C ALA A 232 10.87 11.35 22.78
N ARG A 233 11.39 11.26 21.56
CA ARG A 233 12.82 11.11 21.26
C ARG A 233 13.28 12.24 20.36
N LEU A 234 14.54 12.65 20.52
CA LEU A 234 15.14 13.66 19.64
C LEU A 234 15.16 13.12 18.20
N GLY A 235 14.55 13.85 17.26
CA GLY A 235 14.43 13.43 15.86
C GLY A 235 13.71 12.09 15.66
N ALA A 236 12.82 11.70 16.58
CA ALA A 236 12.10 10.42 16.63
C ALA A 236 12.95 9.15 16.80
N ARG A 237 14.26 9.21 16.58
CA ARG A 237 15.16 8.05 16.59
C ARG A 237 16.35 8.19 17.55
N GLY A 238 16.51 9.32 18.21
CA GLY A 238 17.57 9.54 19.20
C GLY A 238 17.50 8.55 20.36
N ASP A 239 18.65 8.30 20.97
CA ASP A 239 18.79 7.38 22.11
C ASP A 239 18.16 7.95 23.39
N GLU A 240 18.20 9.27 23.55
CA GLU A 240 17.55 9.95 24.67
C GLU A 240 16.03 9.95 24.47
N ALA A 241 15.31 9.47 25.48
CA ALA A 241 13.86 9.55 25.56
C ALA A 241 13.44 10.39 26.76
N ARG A 242 12.53 11.33 26.53
CA ARG A 242 11.91 12.17 27.56
C ARG A 242 10.41 11.96 27.57
N ARG A 243 9.79 12.25 28.71
CA ARG A 243 8.33 12.22 28.85
C ARG A 243 7.77 13.61 28.97
N TYR A 244 6.64 13.82 28.33
CA TYR A 244 5.90 15.08 28.35
C TYR A 244 4.42 14.82 28.65
N LEU A 245 3.79 15.76 29.34
CA LEU A 245 2.34 15.85 29.43
C LEU A 245 1.86 16.85 28.38
N VAL A 246 1.05 16.35 27.44
CA VAL A 246 0.39 17.14 26.41
C VAL A 246 -1.09 17.19 26.75
N ALA A 247 -1.71 18.38 26.73
CA ALA A 247 -3.14 18.49 26.96
C ALA A 247 -3.91 17.64 25.94
N GLU A 248 -4.89 16.85 26.39
CA GLU A 248 -5.59 15.88 25.54
C GLU A 248 -6.21 16.54 24.30
N GLN A 249 -6.79 17.72 24.45
CA GLN A 249 -7.42 18.50 23.38
C GLN A 249 -6.43 18.99 22.31
N ARG A 250 -5.13 19.02 22.64
CA ARG A 250 -4.06 19.42 21.71
C ARG A 250 -3.46 18.21 21.00
N TYR A 251 -3.49 17.04 21.62
CA TYR A 251 -2.79 15.88 21.12
C TYR A 251 -3.48 15.33 19.86
N GLU A 252 -3.10 15.86 18.71
CA GLU A 252 -3.54 15.44 17.39
C GLU A 252 -2.33 14.91 16.62
N ILE A 253 -2.31 13.61 16.36
CA ILE A 253 -1.20 12.98 15.65
C ILE A 253 -1.25 13.41 14.17
N GLY A 254 -0.24 14.16 13.75
CA GLY A 254 -0.04 14.48 12.34
C GLY A 254 0.43 13.27 11.54
N LEU A 255 0.51 13.43 10.22
CA LEU A 255 0.81 12.35 9.27
C LEU A 255 2.08 11.53 9.58
N PHE A 256 3.07 12.16 10.23
CA PHE A 256 4.38 11.58 10.58
C PHE A 256 4.70 11.60 12.07
N GLY A 257 3.74 12.01 12.92
CA GLY A 257 3.90 12.08 14.37
C GLY A 257 3.49 13.42 14.97
N PHE A 258 3.65 13.51 16.29
CA PHE A 258 3.43 14.73 17.06
C PHE A 258 4.78 15.29 17.51
N VAL A 259 5.02 16.58 17.31
CA VAL A 259 6.25 17.25 17.74
C VAL A 259 5.94 18.04 19.00
N ILE A 260 6.70 17.76 20.06
CA ILE A 260 6.58 18.46 21.34
C ILE A 260 6.93 19.94 21.15
N ASP A 261 6.14 20.77 21.81
CA ASP A 261 6.37 22.20 21.95
C ASP A 261 6.82 22.47 23.38
N GLU A 262 8.13 22.59 23.59
CA GLU A 262 8.73 22.73 24.93
C GLU A 262 8.30 23.99 25.69
N VAL A 263 7.60 24.93 25.03
CA VAL A 263 7.02 26.12 25.69
C VAL A 263 5.66 25.82 26.31
N ARG A 264 4.90 24.90 25.71
CA ARG A 264 3.49 24.63 26.06
C ARG A 264 3.28 23.25 26.69
N ASP A 265 4.13 22.29 26.36
CA ASP A 265 4.05 20.91 26.81
C ASP A 265 5.01 20.70 27.98
N THR A 266 4.55 20.02 29.03
CA THR A 266 5.29 19.99 30.31
C THR A 266 6.16 18.75 30.41
N LEU A 267 7.46 18.91 30.65
CA LEU A 267 8.36 17.80 30.95
C LEU A 267 7.87 17.06 32.21
N TYR A 268 7.75 15.73 32.11
CA TYR A 268 7.13 14.91 33.14
C TYR A 268 8.08 13.85 33.71
N THR A 269 8.42 14.00 34.99
CA THR A 269 9.29 13.09 35.74
C THR A 269 8.54 12.25 36.78
N GLY A 270 7.21 12.39 36.86
CA GLY A 270 6.37 11.71 37.86
C GLY A 270 6.09 10.23 37.56
N PRO A 271 5.22 9.58 38.36
CA PRO A 271 4.81 8.19 38.14
C PRO A 271 4.26 7.98 36.73
N SER A 272 4.67 6.90 36.08
CA SER A 272 4.26 6.59 34.70
C SER A 272 2.90 5.92 34.63
N SER A 273 2.14 6.22 33.58
CA SER A 273 1.06 5.38 33.08
C SER A 273 1.56 4.26 32.15
N PHE A 274 2.80 4.34 31.66
CA PHE A 274 3.43 3.24 30.91
C PHE A 274 3.90 2.12 31.85
N ILE A 275 3.54 0.88 31.52
CA ILE A 275 3.98 -0.31 32.26
C ILE A 275 5.51 -0.49 32.07
N GLY A 276 6.24 -0.67 33.18
CA GLY A 276 7.69 -0.94 33.17
C GLY A 276 8.59 0.30 32.95
N TRP A 277 8.03 1.52 32.96
CA TRP A 277 8.81 2.75 32.83
C TRP A 277 9.44 3.13 34.18
N GLY A 278 10.75 2.88 34.32
CA GLY A 278 11.54 3.13 35.53
C GLY A 278 12.43 1.96 35.97
N GLU A 279 12.14 0.73 35.54
CA GLU A 279 12.92 -0.46 35.93
C GLU A 279 14.17 -0.69 35.07
N ARG A 280 14.28 -0.02 33.90
CA ARG A 280 15.41 -0.17 32.97
C ARG A 280 16.54 0.83 33.13
N GLN A 281 16.45 1.78 34.07
CA GLN A 281 17.49 2.79 34.30
C GLN A 281 18.45 2.45 35.46
N ILE A 282 18.24 1.33 36.16
CA ILE A 282 19.02 0.95 37.36
C ILE A 282 19.99 -0.23 37.08
N LEU A 283 20.10 -0.72 35.85
CA LEU A 283 21.04 -1.79 35.48
C LEU A 283 22.17 -1.27 34.58
N THR A 284 22.91 -0.29 35.08
CA THR A 284 24.30 -0.03 34.67
C THR A 284 25.04 0.50 35.89
N ASP A 285 25.58 -0.43 36.68
CA ASP A 285 26.77 -0.23 37.50
C ASP A 285 27.89 -1.10 36.90
#